data_AF-A0A3S1T3U2-F1
#
_entry.id   AF-A0A3S1T3U2-F1
#
_cell.length_a   1.000
_cell.length_b   1.000
_cell.length_c   1.000
_cell.angle_alpha   90.00
_cell.angle_beta   90.00
_cell.angle_gamma   90.00
#
_symmetry.space_group_name_H-M   'P 1'
#
loop_
_entity.id
_entity.type
_entity.pdbx_description
1 polymer ?
#
loop_
_entity_poly.entity_id
_entity_poly.type
_entity_poly.pdbx_seq_one_letter_code
_entity_poly.pdbx_strand_id
1 'polypeptide(L)'
;SLDSVALDAHFSAEDAKLAGQALKALFNRDGLEPGYVIAMRGFRPRRETTTMSLMQVSIYAKNVFVGTLTRNAAGAFVSGVDPWVREDLFNYSGAQGEGTHKRQYRLLDAIYSTAARNSVPTGVIGEAIMYLSRGQDLDAFASEDQRLVLIYSQTPRGKGETDGRVLYVGVQGTEKSLDCFVFQLSEGQFACVTGDDQVRSLTVTNGMVTPVNGVMTSTFGPRKHPILGTVRIHKGVDWAAPVGTPIAAAFDGEITFQGDGGSYGNLVKISHPNGRETRYAHMLKFAIGTGVGTRVKAGDVIGYIGTTGLST
;
A
#
# COMPACT_ATOMS: atom_id res chain seq x y z
N SER A 1 -3.18 22.87 12.04
CA SER A 1 -2.99 22.05 10.81
C SER A 1 -1.51 21.70 10.70
N LEU A 2 -1.09 20.92 9.69
CA LEU A 2 0.35 20.68 9.45
C LEU A 2 1.09 21.99 9.14
N ASP A 3 0.44 22.90 8.42
CA ASP A 3 0.96 24.24 8.08
C ASP A 3 1.32 25.01 9.36
N SER A 4 0.40 25.04 10.34
CA SER A 4 0.63 25.69 11.63
C SER A 4 1.82 25.07 12.36
N VAL A 5 1.88 23.73 12.43
CA VAL A 5 2.96 23.01 13.12
C VAL A 5 4.32 23.29 12.48
N ALA A 6 4.39 23.36 11.15
CA ALA A 6 5.62 23.69 10.44
C ALA A 6 6.05 25.15 10.65
N LEU A 7 5.09 26.08 10.65
CA LEU A 7 5.34 27.50 10.95
C LEU A 7 5.86 27.70 12.38
N ASP A 8 5.25 27.04 13.35
CA ASP A 8 5.67 27.08 14.77
C ASP A 8 7.07 26.50 14.95
N ALA A 9 7.46 25.52 14.11
CA ALA A 9 8.81 24.96 14.04
C ALA A 9 9.80 25.81 13.21
N HIS A 10 9.45 27.06 12.88
CA HIS A 10 10.29 28.02 12.15
C HIS A 10 10.66 27.62 10.70
N PHE A 11 9.84 26.79 10.06
CA PHE A 11 9.94 26.55 8.62
C PHE A 11 9.30 27.68 7.80
N SER A 12 9.72 27.80 6.54
CA SER A 12 9.17 28.80 5.63
C SER A 12 7.66 28.63 5.43
N ALA A 13 6.93 29.74 5.33
CA ALA A 13 5.48 29.72 5.13
C ALA A 13 5.07 29.03 3.82
N GLU A 14 5.93 29.14 2.80
CA GLU A 14 5.77 28.44 1.53
C GLU A 14 5.87 26.91 1.73
N ASP A 15 6.95 26.43 2.35
CA ASP A 15 7.14 25.00 2.57
C ASP A 15 6.07 24.42 3.51
N ALA A 16 5.63 25.17 4.53
CA ALA A 16 4.56 24.78 5.44
C ALA A 16 3.23 24.56 4.69
N LYS A 17 2.87 25.49 3.80
CA LYS A 17 1.67 25.38 2.96
C LYS A 17 1.76 24.22 1.98
N LEU A 18 2.91 24.04 1.34
CA LEU A 18 3.15 22.92 0.42
C LEU A 18 3.05 21.56 1.15
N ALA A 19 3.60 21.46 2.36
CA ALA A 19 3.52 20.25 3.18
C ALA A 19 2.07 19.95 3.59
N GLY A 20 1.30 20.96 4.00
CA GLY A 20 -0.13 20.82 4.32
C GLY A 20 -0.98 20.34 3.15
N GLN A 21 -0.78 20.95 1.98
CA GLN A 21 -1.43 20.52 0.73
C GLN A 21 -1.03 19.09 0.36
N ALA A 22 0.25 18.74 0.51
CA ALA A 22 0.75 17.40 0.24
C ALA A 22 0.20 16.37 1.23
N LEU A 23 0.00 16.71 2.50
CA LEU A 23 -0.65 15.82 3.49
C LEU A 23 -2.07 15.43 3.05
N LYS A 24 -2.87 16.43 2.67
CA LYS A 24 -4.22 16.21 2.17
C LYS A 24 -4.21 15.38 0.88
N ALA A 25 -3.38 15.78 -0.09
CA ALA A 25 -3.31 15.12 -1.38
C ALA A 25 -2.81 13.67 -1.24
N LEU A 26 -1.71 13.44 -0.51
CA LEU A 26 -0.97 12.17 -0.46
C LEU A 26 -1.54 11.14 0.52
N PHE A 27 -2.10 11.61 1.64
CA PHE A 27 -2.55 10.71 2.70
C PHE A 27 -4.05 10.85 3.02
N ASN A 28 -4.80 11.66 2.25
CA ASN A 28 -6.22 11.90 2.45
C ASN A 28 -6.54 12.36 3.89
N ARG A 29 -5.73 13.29 4.41
CA ARG A 29 -5.86 13.84 5.76
C ARG A 29 -5.98 15.36 5.67
N ASP A 30 -7.14 15.89 6.08
CA ASP A 30 -7.40 17.33 6.08
C ASP A 30 -6.68 18.07 7.23
N GLY A 31 -6.16 17.35 8.22
CA GLY A 31 -5.49 17.95 9.36
C GLY A 31 -4.81 16.94 10.28
N LEU A 32 -4.30 17.47 11.39
CA LEU A 32 -3.67 16.72 12.47
C LEU A 32 -4.61 16.74 13.69
N GLU A 33 -4.74 15.62 14.37
CA GLU A 33 -5.53 15.51 15.60
C GLU A 33 -4.61 15.51 16.84
N PRO A 34 -5.12 15.86 18.03
CA PRO A 34 -4.37 15.71 19.28
C PRO A 34 -3.80 14.29 19.44
N GLY A 35 -2.54 14.21 19.85
CA GLY A 35 -1.80 12.95 20.00
C GLY A 35 -1.06 12.48 18.74
N TYR A 36 -1.10 13.24 17.65
CA TYR A 36 -0.22 13.00 16.51
C TYR A 36 1.21 13.46 16.84
N VAL A 37 2.19 12.70 16.37
CA VAL A 37 3.60 13.09 16.40
C VAL A 37 4.06 13.42 14.99
N ILE A 38 4.75 14.55 14.86
CA ILE A 38 5.26 15.06 13.60
C ILE A 38 6.77 15.22 13.73
N ALA A 39 7.52 14.47 12.93
CA ALA A 39 8.97 14.58 12.88
C ALA A 39 9.40 15.27 11.58
N MET A 40 10.08 16.40 11.71
CA MET A 40 10.47 17.24 10.59
C MET A 40 11.99 17.27 10.43
N ARG A 41 12.47 17.17 9.19
CA ARG A 41 13.85 17.48 8.82
C ARG A 41 13.85 18.65 7.88
N GLY A 42 14.82 19.52 8.05
CA GLY A 42 15.09 20.57 7.10
C GLY A 42 16.50 21.11 7.24
N PHE A 43 16.79 22.10 6.43
CA PHE A 43 18.11 22.70 6.34
C PHE A 43 17.96 24.22 6.25
N ARG A 44 19.03 24.94 6.59
CA ARG A 44 19.10 26.38 6.33
C ARG A 44 19.68 26.59 4.92
N PRO A 45 18.94 27.22 3.99
CA PRO A 45 19.45 27.47 2.65
C PRO A 45 20.67 28.41 2.64
N ARG A 46 20.71 29.34 3.60
CA ARG A 46 21.84 30.24 3.86
C ARG A 46 22.16 30.25 5.34
N ARG A 47 23.43 30.41 5.71
CA ARG A 47 23.85 30.44 7.12
C ARG A 47 23.22 31.60 7.90
N GLU A 48 22.90 32.69 7.21
CA GLU A 48 22.41 33.95 7.78
C GLU A 48 20.88 33.99 7.92
N THR A 49 20.14 33.08 7.28
CA THR A 49 18.67 33.05 7.36
C THR A 49 18.23 32.27 8.60
N THR A 50 17.32 32.84 9.39
CA THR A 50 16.71 32.17 10.55
C THR A 50 15.64 31.16 10.14
N THR A 51 15.03 31.35 8.97
CA THR A 51 14.00 30.45 8.41
C THR A 51 14.61 29.17 7.86
N MET A 52 14.07 28.02 8.29
CA MET A 52 14.46 26.71 7.79
C MET A 52 13.65 26.36 6.52
N SER A 53 14.27 25.67 5.57
CA SER A 53 13.54 25.01 4.49
C SER A 53 13.26 23.56 4.85
N LEU A 54 12.01 23.14 4.63
CA LEU A 54 11.53 21.83 5.03
C LEU A 54 11.88 20.79 3.95
N MET A 55 12.55 19.72 4.37
CA MET A 55 12.95 18.62 3.46
C MET A 55 12.08 17.39 3.63
N GLN A 56 11.64 17.11 4.85
CA GLN A 56 10.94 15.88 5.16
C GLN A 56 10.01 16.07 6.34
N VAL A 57 8.84 15.44 6.29
CA VAL A 57 7.85 15.39 7.38
C VAL A 57 7.37 13.96 7.52
N SER A 58 7.57 13.33 8.67
CA SER A 58 7.00 12.02 8.99
C SER A 58 5.88 12.17 9.99
N ILE A 59 4.75 11.54 9.71
CA ILE A 59 3.48 11.76 10.42
C ILE A 59 3.04 10.46 11.06
N TYR A 60 2.69 10.53 12.33
CA TYR A 60 2.30 9.38 13.13
C TYR A 60 1.04 9.70 13.92
N ALA A 61 0.02 8.88 13.73
CA ALA A 61 -1.27 8.98 14.41
C ALA A 61 -1.27 7.97 15.56
N LYS A 62 -0.88 8.41 16.76
CA LYS A 62 -0.67 7.51 17.91
C LYS A 62 0.27 6.36 17.51
N ASN A 63 -0.13 5.11 17.69
CA ASN A 63 0.73 3.96 17.41
C ASN A 63 0.86 3.60 15.91
N VAL A 64 0.28 4.40 15.00
CA VAL A 64 0.23 4.09 13.56
C VAL A 64 1.08 5.08 12.75
N PHE A 65 1.97 4.55 11.90
CA PHE A 65 2.65 5.34 10.89
C PHE A 65 1.68 5.72 9.76
N VAL A 66 1.51 7.03 9.53
CA VAL A 66 0.63 7.54 8.47
C VAL A 66 1.37 7.64 7.14
N GLY A 67 2.61 8.11 7.18
CA GLY A 67 3.42 8.32 5.99
C GLY A 67 4.48 9.40 6.18
N THR A 68 5.39 9.49 5.22
CA THR A 68 6.43 10.54 5.17
C THR A 68 6.26 11.36 3.89
N LEU A 69 6.29 12.68 4.02
CA LEU A 69 6.47 13.64 2.93
C LEU A 69 7.96 13.91 2.77
N THR A 70 8.52 13.82 1.58
CA THR A 70 9.93 14.15 1.27
C THR A 70 9.98 15.08 0.07
N ARG A 71 10.81 16.11 0.12
CA ARG A 71 10.98 17.04 -1.00
C ARG A 71 11.82 16.41 -2.09
N ASN A 72 11.34 16.47 -3.33
CA ASN A 72 12.10 16.04 -4.50
C ASN A 72 12.98 17.18 -5.06
N ALA A 73 13.78 16.89 -6.10
CA ALA A 73 14.66 17.86 -6.74
C ALA A 73 13.90 19.07 -7.36
N ALA A 74 12.62 18.89 -7.73
CA ALA A 74 11.78 19.97 -8.24
C ALA A 74 11.13 20.81 -7.12
N GLY A 75 11.43 20.53 -5.85
CA GLY A 75 10.90 21.26 -4.70
C GLY A 75 9.51 20.80 -4.24
N ALA A 76 8.90 19.81 -4.89
CA ALA A 76 7.60 19.29 -4.50
C ALA A 76 7.72 18.21 -3.41
N PHE A 77 6.77 18.18 -2.47
CA PHE A 77 6.66 17.09 -1.50
C PHE A 77 6.01 15.87 -2.14
N VAL A 78 6.71 14.74 -2.05
CA VAL A 78 6.27 13.41 -2.49
C VAL A 78 6.22 12.45 -1.32
N SER A 79 5.56 11.31 -1.48
CA SER A 79 5.63 10.25 -0.46
C SER A 79 7.05 9.70 -0.36
N GLY A 80 7.53 9.51 0.85
CA GLY A 80 8.83 8.95 1.18
C GLY A 80 8.70 7.81 2.19
N VAL A 81 9.81 7.15 2.46
CA VAL A 81 9.91 6.13 3.50
C VAL A 81 9.99 6.80 4.88
N ASP A 82 9.46 6.13 5.91
CA ASP A 82 9.77 6.50 7.30
C ASP A 82 11.29 6.45 7.45
N PRO A 83 11.99 7.53 7.87
CA PRO A 83 13.42 7.50 8.21
C PRO A 83 13.64 7.18 9.70
N TRP A 84 12.61 7.30 10.54
CA TRP A 84 12.66 7.21 12.00
C TRP A 84 12.14 5.87 12.53
N VAL A 85 12.05 4.83 11.70
CA VAL A 85 11.46 3.52 12.07
C VAL A 85 12.04 2.87 13.33
N ARG A 86 13.27 3.26 13.71
CA ARG A 86 14.00 2.73 14.89
C ARG A 86 13.92 3.65 16.10
N GLU A 87 13.35 4.84 15.95
CA GLU A 87 13.31 5.87 16.99
C GLU A 87 11.90 5.97 17.59
N ASP A 88 11.84 5.98 18.93
CA ASP A 88 10.60 6.25 19.64
C ASP A 88 10.39 7.76 19.78
N LEU A 89 9.80 8.34 18.74
CA LEU A 89 9.56 9.78 18.64
C LEU A 89 8.51 10.28 19.65
N PHE A 90 7.70 9.41 20.27
CA PHE A 90 6.69 9.82 21.24
C PHE A 90 7.34 10.26 22.57
N ASN A 91 8.45 9.66 22.97
CA ASN A 91 9.20 10.04 24.17
C ASN A 91 9.77 11.47 24.08
N TYR A 92 10.06 11.94 22.86
CA TYR A 92 10.57 13.31 22.63
C TYR A 92 9.47 14.37 22.60
N SER A 93 8.20 13.98 22.48
CA SER A 93 7.05 14.90 22.33
C SER A 93 6.52 15.45 23.66
N GLY A 94 7.12 15.09 24.80
CA GLY A 94 6.80 15.63 26.13
C GLY A 94 5.48 15.12 26.75
N ALA A 95 4.65 14.39 25.99
CA ALA A 95 3.53 13.66 26.56
C ALA A 95 4.05 12.36 27.20
N GLN A 96 4.21 12.36 28.52
CA GLN A 96 4.30 11.11 29.28
C GLN A 96 2.93 10.42 29.20
N GLY A 97 2.70 9.68 28.13
CA GLY A 97 1.69 8.62 28.13
C GLY A 97 2.22 7.48 29.00
N GLU A 98 1.47 7.12 30.03
CA GLU A 98 1.69 5.89 30.79
C GLU A 98 1.84 4.71 29.82
N GLY A 99 2.95 3.97 29.95
CA GLY A 99 3.23 2.79 29.16
C GLY A 99 4.21 3.04 28.03
N THR A 100 5.36 2.39 28.12
CA THR A 100 6.30 2.12 27.02
C THR A 100 5.59 1.29 25.94
N HIS A 101 4.66 1.89 25.19
CA HIS A 101 4.03 1.22 24.07
C HIS A 101 5.01 1.27 22.90
N LYS A 102 5.85 0.23 22.80
CA LYS A 102 6.68 -0.01 21.61
C LYS A 102 5.82 0.14 20.37
N ARG A 103 6.25 1.03 19.47
CA ARG A 103 5.54 1.39 18.25
C ARG A 103 5.34 0.15 17.37
N GLN A 104 4.11 -0.10 16.95
CA GLN A 104 3.77 -1.26 16.13
C GLN A 104 3.59 -0.83 14.68
N TYR A 105 4.34 -1.44 13.78
CA TYR A 105 4.25 -1.20 12.34
C TYR A 105 3.47 -2.32 11.69
N ARG A 106 2.62 -2.04 10.71
CA ARG A 106 2.02 -3.13 9.91
C ARG A 106 3.12 -3.80 9.10
N LEU A 107 3.01 -5.11 8.90
CA LEU A 107 4.00 -5.90 8.17
C LEU A 107 4.21 -5.36 6.74
N LEU A 108 3.14 -4.93 6.06
CA LEU A 108 3.23 -4.25 4.78
C LEU A 108 4.17 -3.04 4.79
N ASP A 109 4.01 -2.16 5.79
CA ASP A 109 4.73 -0.90 5.88
C ASP A 109 6.20 -1.15 6.26
N ALA A 110 6.44 -2.15 7.12
CA ALA A 110 7.78 -2.62 7.48
C ALA A 110 8.53 -3.22 6.27
N ILE A 111 7.87 -4.08 5.47
CA ILE A 111 8.45 -4.67 4.25
C ILE A 111 8.79 -3.59 3.25
N TYR A 112 7.83 -2.70 2.94
CA TYR A 112 8.02 -1.64 1.96
C TYR A 112 9.15 -0.69 2.35
N SER A 113 9.13 -0.17 3.59
CA SER A 113 10.14 0.76 4.06
C SER A 113 11.53 0.12 4.10
N THR A 114 11.63 -1.14 4.53
CA THR A 114 12.89 -1.88 4.55
C THR A 114 13.45 -2.08 3.15
N ALA A 115 12.65 -2.54 2.20
CA ALA A 115 13.10 -2.79 0.84
C ALA A 115 13.50 -1.48 0.12
N ALA A 116 12.69 -0.43 0.26
CA ALA A 116 12.97 0.87 -0.35
C ALA A 116 14.24 1.53 0.23
N ARG A 117 14.48 1.42 1.54
CA ARG A 117 15.72 1.90 2.18
C ARG A 117 16.97 1.15 1.72
N ASN A 118 16.81 -0.10 1.27
CA ASN A 118 17.89 -0.90 0.68
C ASN A 118 17.95 -0.77 -0.86
N SER A 119 17.34 0.29 -1.42
CA SER A 119 17.39 0.61 -2.86
C SER A 119 16.84 -0.49 -3.77
N VAL A 120 15.93 -1.32 -3.26
CA VAL A 120 15.22 -2.31 -4.08
C VAL A 120 14.31 -1.55 -5.07
N PRO A 121 14.33 -1.90 -6.37
CA PRO A 121 13.47 -1.27 -7.37
C PRO A 121 11.99 -1.42 -7.02
N THR A 122 11.22 -0.37 -7.28
CA THR A 122 9.80 -0.28 -6.90
C THR A 122 8.95 -1.46 -7.40
N GLY A 123 9.10 -1.87 -8.66
CA GLY A 123 8.39 -3.03 -9.22
C GLY A 123 8.73 -4.34 -8.50
N VAL A 124 10.01 -4.53 -8.14
CA VAL A 124 10.45 -5.70 -7.34
C VAL A 124 9.81 -5.70 -5.96
N ILE A 125 9.71 -4.53 -5.29
CA ILE A 125 9.04 -4.41 -3.99
C ILE A 125 7.56 -4.82 -4.13
N GLY A 126 6.88 -4.34 -5.18
CA GLY A 126 5.49 -4.69 -5.45
C GLY A 126 5.26 -6.18 -5.67
N GLU A 127 6.09 -6.79 -6.51
CA GLU A 127 6.05 -8.23 -6.77
C GLU A 127 6.35 -9.04 -5.49
N ALA A 128 7.32 -8.61 -4.67
CA ALA A 128 7.66 -9.26 -3.40
C ALA A 128 6.48 -9.23 -2.43
N ILE A 129 5.84 -8.07 -2.25
CA ILE A 129 4.65 -7.93 -1.40
C ILE A 129 3.50 -8.80 -1.92
N MET A 130 3.32 -8.91 -3.25
CA MET A 130 2.31 -9.77 -3.84
C MET A 130 2.54 -11.26 -3.51
N TYR A 131 3.78 -11.75 -3.56
CA TYR A 131 4.07 -13.12 -3.14
C TYR A 131 3.85 -13.32 -1.63
N LEU A 132 4.27 -12.35 -0.80
CA LEU A 132 4.12 -12.42 0.65
C LEU A 132 2.65 -12.39 1.09
N SER A 133 1.78 -11.63 0.41
CA SER A 133 0.35 -11.53 0.75
C SER A 133 -0.42 -12.85 0.64
N ARG A 134 0.15 -13.85 -0.04
CA ARG A 134 -0.47 -15.19 -0.17
C ARG A 134 -0.32 -16.05 1.08
N GLY A 135 0.69 -15.79 1.91
CA GLY A 135 0.98 -16.58 3.12
C GLY A 135 1.08 -15.76 4.39
N GLN A 136 1.20 -14.44 4.28
CA GLN A 136 1.34 -13.51 5.40
C GLN A 136 0.12 -12.60 5.51
N ASP A 137 -0.33 -12.36 6.74
CA ASP A 137 -1.25 -11.27 7.03
C ASP A 137 -0.45 -9.96 7.05
N LEU A 138 -0.51 -9.21 5.95
CA LEU A 138 0.27 -7.99 5.80
C LEU A 138 -0.29 -6.81 6.61
N ASP A 139 -1.52 -6.93 7.12
CA ASP A 139 -2.11 -5.93 8.01
C ASP A 139 -1.77 -6.20 9.49
N ALA A 140 -1.30 -7.41 9.82
CA ALA A 140 -0.77 -7.72 11.15
C ALA A 140 0.47 -6.87 11.48
N PHE A 141 0.76 -6.74 12.77
CA PHE A 141 1.92 -6.00 13.23
C PHE A 141 3.22 -6.78 13.03
N ALA A 142 4.25 -6.09 12.55
CA ALA A 142 5.59 -6.60 12.44
C ALA A 142 6.27 -6.69 13.81
N SER A 143 7.13 -7.69 13.99
CA SER A 143 7.95 -7.87 15.17
C SER A 143 9.43 -7.55 14.89
N GLU A 144 10.22 -7.24 15.92
CA GLU A 144 11.63 -6.82 15.76
C GLU A 144 12.57 -7.96 15.32
N ASP A 145 12.19 -9.19 15.62
CA ASP A 145 12.85 -10.43 15.21
C ASP A 145 12.52 -10.83 13.78
N GLN A 146 11.52 -10.21 13.15
CA GLN A 146 11.23 -10.47 11.75
C GLN A 146 12.38 -10.05 10.83
N ARG A 147 12.63 -10.89 9.84
CA ARG A 147 13.64 -10.68 8.80
C ARG A 147 13.01 -10.87 7.43
N LEU A 148 13.07 -9.82 6.61
CA LEU A 148 12.78 -9.90 5.19
C LEU A 148 14.04 -10.34 4.45
N VAL A 149 13.93 -11.41 3.68
CA VAL A 149 14.97 -11.87 2.76
C VAL A 149 14.40 -11.76 1.35
N LEU A 150 15.10 -11.05 0.46
CA LEU A 150 14.67 -10.82 -0.91
C LEU A 150 15.84 -11.04 -1.85
N ILE A 151 15.67 -11.94 -2.82
CA ILE A 151 16.60 -12.13 -3.93
C ILE A 151 15.84 -11.78 -5.20
N TYR A 152 16.41 -10.89 -6.00
CA TYR A 152 15.80 -10.42 -7.23
C TYR A 152 16.85 -10.28 -8.33
N SER A 153 16.42 -10.37 -9.58
CA SER A 153 17.22 -10.03 -10.74
C SER A 153 16.85 -8.63 -11.22
N GLN A 154 17.82 -7.86 -11.69
CA GLN A 154 17.56 -6.59 -12.36
C GLN A 154 16.96 -6.79 -13.77
N THR A 155 17.07 -8.01 -14.33
CA THR A 155 16.48 -8.36 -15.61
C THR A 155 15.00 -8.73 -15.45
N PRO A 156 14.08 -8.12 -16.22
CA PRO A 156 12.66 -8.45 -16.20
C PRO A 156 12.33 -9.87 -16.68
N ARG A 157 11.06 -10.30 -16.55
CA ARG A 157 10.60 -11.60 -17.08
C ARG A 157 10.17 -11.49 -18.54
N GLY A 158 9.45 -10.44 -18.91
CA GLY A 158 8.88 -10.24 -20.24
C GLY A 158 9.64 -9.25 -21.14
N LYS A 159 9.46 -9.39 -22.46
CA LYS A 159 9.86 -8.34 -23.42
C LYS A 159 8.97 -7.12 -23.22
N GLY A 160 9.54 -6.01 -22.74
CA GLY A 160 8.83 -4.74 -22.52
C GLY A 160 8.54 -4.42 -21.06
N GLU A 161 8.83 -5.33 -20.13
CA GLU A 161 8.91 -4.99 -18.71
C GLU A 161 10.23 -4.23 -18.44
N THR A 162 10.18 -3.22 -17.59
CA THR A 162 11.35 -2.39 -17.23
C THR A 162 11.88 -2.68 -15.83
N ASP A 163 11.09 -3.38 -15.03
CA ASP A 163 11.36 -3.57 -13.61
C ASP A 163 11.96 -4.96 -13.40
N GLY A 164 12.94 -5.04 -12.49
CA GLY A 164 13.53 -6.32 -12.11
C GLY A 164 12.49 -7.32 -11.58
N ARG A 165 12.87 -8.58 -11.44
CA ARG A 165 11.98 -9.67 -11.02
C ARG A 165 12.40 -10.31 -9.71
N VAL A 166 11.43 -10.67 -8.88
CA VAL A 166 11.65 -11.46 -7.66
C VAL A 166 12.02 -12.89 -8.04
N LEU A 167 13.12 -13.39 -7.49
CA LEU A 167 13.54 -14.79 -7.58
C LEU A 167 13.19 -15.56 -6.31
N TYR A 168 13.29 -14.87 -5.17
CA TYR A 168 12.94 -15.40 -3.87
C TYR A 168 12.48 -14.28 -2.94
N VAL A 169 11.46 -14.55 -2.13
CA VAL A 169 11.09 -13.67 -1.02
C VAL A 169 10.74 -14.49 0.20
N GLY A 170 11.16 -14.05 1.38
CA GLY A 170 10.74 -14.69 2.62
C GLY A 170 10.66 -13.73 3.80
N VAL A 171 9.77 -14.06 4.73
CA VAL A 171 9.68 -13.42 6.05
C VAL A 171 9.96 -14.50 7.08
N GLN A 172 11.05 -14.33 7.82
CA GLN A 172 11.52 -15.25 8.86
C GLN A 172 11.34 -14.61 10.24
N GLY A 173 11.36 -15.42 11.30
CA GLY A 173 11.38 -14.93 12.68
C GLY A 173 10.01 -14.82 13.37
N THR A 174 8.96 -15.50 12.89
CA THR A 174 7.69 -15.64 13.62
C THR A 174 7.18 -17.09 13.57
N GLU A 175 6.08 -17.39 14.26
CA GLU A 175 5.35 -18.68 14.14
C GLU A 175 4.94 -19.00 12.68
N LYS A 176 4.80 -17.99 11.83
CA LYS A 176 4.48 -18.12 10.40
C LYS A 176 5.64 -17.60 9.57
N SER A 177 6.67 -18.39 9.37
CA SER A 177 7.64 -18.13 8.31
C SER A 177 7.02 -18.40 6.95
N LEU A 178 7.41 -17.61 5.95
CA LEU A 178 7.13 -17.89 4.56
C LEU A 178 8.43 -17.83 3.79
N ASP A 179 8.77 -18.91 3.08
CA ASP A 179 9.87 -18.96 2.14
C ASP A 179 9.30 -19.21 0.74
N CYS A 180 9.51 -18.26 -0.16
CA CYS A 180 8.89 -18.25 -1.47
C CYS A 180 9.94 -18.25 -2.57
N PHE A 181 10.20 -19.43 -3.15
CA PHE A 181 10.96 -19.56 -4.38
C PHE A 181 10.04 -19.32 -5.57
N VAL A 182 10.33 -18.29 -6.38
CA VAL A 182 9.47 -17.93 -7.50
C VAL A 182 9.82 -18.78 -8.71
N PHE A 183 9.00 -19.81 -8.94
CA PHE A 183 9.19 -20.80 -9.99
C PHE A 183 8.19 -20.63 -11.12
N GLN A 184 8.60 -20.94 -12.36
CA GLN A 184 7.72 -20.90 -13.52
C GLN A 184 7.02 -22.26 -13.69
N LEU A 185 5.70 -22.31 -13.51
CA LEU A 185 4.92 -23.54 -13.69
C LEU A 185 4.60 -23.80 -15.16
N SER A 186 4.29 -22.74 -15.91
CA SER A 186 4.01 -22.77 -17.34
C SER A 186 4.37 -21.42 -17.97
N GLU A 187 4.25 -21.28 -19.29
CA GLU A 187 4.62 -20.04 -19.99
C GLU A 187 3.87 -18.84 -19.40
N GLY A 188 4.62 -17.87 -18.85
CA GLY A 188 4.05 -16.67 -18.20
C GLY A 188 3.41 -16.90 -16.82
N GLN A 189 3.30 -18.14 -16.32
CA GLN A 189 2.72 -18.42 -15.01
C GLN A 189 3.80 -18.72 -13.97
N PHE A 190 3.86 -17.86 -12.94
CA PHE A 190 4.81 -17.99 -11.84
C PHE A 190 4.08 -18.29 -10.54
N ALA A 191 4.63 -19.22 -9.77
CA ALA A 191 4.13 -19.61 -8.48
C ALA A 191 5.21 -19.50 -7.43
N CYS A 192 4.74 -19.38 -6.20
CA CYS A 192 5.55 -19.50 -5.02
C CYS A 192 5.69 -20.97 -4.65
N VAL A 193 6.92 -21.44 -4.47
CA VAL A 193 7.23 -22.81 -4.03
C VAL A 193 8.02 -22.71 -2.72
N THR A 194 7.71 -23.57 -1.76
CA THR A 194 8.40 -23.65 -0.44
C THR A 194 9.44 -24.77 -0.44
N GLY A 195 10.45 -24.69 0.44
CA GLY A 195 11.54 -25.66 0.52
C GLY A 195 11.16 -27.07 1.00
N ASP A 196 9.97 -27.25 1.58
CA ASP A 196 9.55 -28.49 2.26
C ASP A 196 9.10 -29.62 1.31
N ASP A 197 9.66 -29.71 0.10
CA ASP A 197 9.38 -30.69 -0.99
C ASP A 197 7.92 -30.79 -1.47
N GLN A 198 6.97 -30.22 -0.74
CA GLN A 198 5.65 -29.94 -1.28
C GLN A 198 5.74 -28.65 -2.05
N VAL A 199 5.57 -28.76 -3.38
CA VAL A 199 5.09 -27.65 -4.20
C VAL A 199 3.72 -27.27 -3.68
N ARG A 200 3.69 -26.52 -2.58
CA ARG A 200 2.56 -25.70 -2.20
C ARG A 200 2.59 -24.57 -3.21
N SER A 201 2.08 -24.85 -4.40
CA SER A 201 1.66 -23.78 -5.26
C SER A 201 0.69 -22.96 -4.42
N LEU A 202 1.14 -21.79 -3.96
CA LEU A 202 0.29 -20.82 -3.26
C LEU A 202 -0.80 -20.26 -4.21
N THR A 203 -1.04 -20.91 -5.35
CA THR A 203 -2.34 -20.96 -5.99
C THR A 203 -3.34 -21.37 -4.93
N VAL A 204 -3.91 -20.36 -4.30
CA VAL A 204 -5.20 -20.37 -3.62
C VAL A 204 -6.02 -21.57 -4.09
N THR A 205 -6.27 -22.46 -3.14
CA THR A 205 -7.29 -23.50 -3.22
C THR A 205 -8.58 -22.90 -3.78
N ASN A 206 -9.02 -23.49 -4.90
CA ASN A 206 -10.22 -23.22 -5.69
C ASN A 206 -10.22 -21.94 -6.54
N GLY A 207 -9.64 -22.06 -7.74
CA GLY A 207 -10.16 -21.46 -8.99
C GLY A 207 -10.71 -20.04 -8.87
N MET A 208 -9.85 -19.07 -8.53
CA MET A 208 -10.19 -17.65 -8.62
C MET A 208 -10.76 -17.37 -10.02
N VAL A 209 -12.00 -16.91 -10.07
CA VAL A 209 -12.57 -16.44 -11.33
C VAL A 209 -11.97 -15.08 -11.62
N THR A 210 -11.48 -14.88 -12.84
CA THR A 210 -11.02 -13.56 -13.26
C THR A 210 -12.22 -12.62 -13.23
N PRO A 211 -12.21 -11.56 -12.40
CA PRO A 211 -13.42 -10.77 -12.12
C PRO A 211 -14.02 -10.06 -13.32
N VAL A 212 -13.22 -9.82 -14.36
CA VAL A 212 -13.64 -9.14 -15.57
C VAL A 212 -12.90 -9.71 -16.77
N ASN A 213 -13.60 -9.83 -17.89
CA ASN A 213 -12.95 -9.97 -19.18
C ASN A 213 -12.42 -8.60 -19.64
N GLY A 214 -11.14 -8.33 -19.39
CA GLY A 214 -10.49 -7.06 -19.70
C GLY A 214 -8.97 -7.20 -19.75
N VAL A 215 -8.27 -6.09 -19.95
CA VAL A 215 -6.81 -6.03 -19.94
C VAL A 215 -6.35 -5.48 -18.60
N MET A 216 -5.46 -6.19 -17.90
CA MET A 216 -4.83 -5.67 -16.69
C MET A 216 -3.90 -4.52 -17.08
N THR A 217 -4.20 -3.31 -16.64
CA THR A 217 -3.42 -2.10 -16.95
C THR A 217 -2.49 -1.69 -15.82
N SER A 218 -2.76 -2.15 -14.59
CA SER A 218 -1.96 -1.82 -13.41
C SER A 218 -1.97 -2.98 -12.44
N THR A 219 -0.79 -3.40 -11.98
CA THR A 219 -0.64 -4.45 -10.98
C THR A 219 -0.76 -3.89 -9.56
N PHE A 220 -0.83 -4.79 -8.59
CA PHE A 220 -0.61 -4.46 -7.18
C PHE A 220 0.84 -4.03 -6.98
N GLY A 221 1.05 -3.08 -6.06
CA GLY A 221 2.38 -2.63 -5.67
C GLY A 221 2.61 -1.15 -5.92
N PRO A 222 3.83 -0.66 -5.68
CA PRO A 222 4.08 0.76 -5.73
C PRO A 222 4.14 1.24 -7.18
N ARG A 223 3.26 2.19 -7.51
CA ARG A 223 3.15 2.78 -8.85
C ARG A 223 3.25 4.29 -8.76
N LYS A 224 3.81 4.89 -9.82
CA LYS A 224 3.73 6.33 -10.02
C LYS A 224 2.27 6.67 -10.35
N HIS A 225 1.59 7.38 -9.46
CA HIS A 225 0.20 7.79 -9.59
C HIS A 225 0.04 8.64 -10.86
N PRO A 226 -0.82 8.26 -11.82
CA PRO A 226 -0.92 8.89 -13.13
C PRO A 226 -1.18 10.40 -13.06
N ILE A 227 -1.99 10.81 -12.08
CA ILE A 227 -2.39 12.22 -11.90
C ILE A 227 -1.40 13.01 -11.02
N LEU A 228 -0.73 12.37 -10.07
CA LEU A 228 0.03 13.08 -9.01
C LEU A 228 1.55 12.93 -9.17
N GLY A 229 2.01 12.07 -10.08
CA GLY A 229 3.44 11.82 -10.31
C GLY A 229 4.19 11.18 -9.14
N THR A 230 3.49 10.76 -8.08
CA THR A 230 4.07 10.22 -6.84
C THR A 230 4.00 8.70 -6.78
N VAL A 231 5.00 8.04 -6.21
CA VAL A 231 4.95 6.59 -5.97
C VAL A 231 4.02 6.32 -4.78
N ARG A 232 2.89 5.67 -5.03
CA ARG A 232 1.99 5.15 -3.98
C ARG A 232 1.82 3.66 -4.16
N ILE A 233 1.67 2.94 -3.05
CA ILE A 233 1.26 1.54 -3.08
C ILE A 233 -0.15 1.47 -3.62
N HIS A 234 -0.29 0.90 -4.82
CA HIS A 234 -1.55 0.47 -5.35
C HIS A 234 -2.01 -0.78 -4.61
N LYS A 235 -3.05 -0.64 -3.80
CA LYS A 235 -3.58 -1.71 -2.94
C LYS A 235 -4.55 -2.66 -3.67
N GLY A 236 -4.47 -2.70 -5.01
CA GLY A 236 -5.36 -3.48 -5.86
C GLY A 236 -4.73 -3.72 -7.24
N VAL A 237 -5.53 -4.21 -8.18
CA VAL A 237 -5.17 -4.35 -9.60
C VAL A 237 -6.19 -3.59 -10.43
N ASP A 238 -5.76 -2.87 -11.47
CA ASP A 238 -6.67 -2.16 -12.37
C ASP A 238 -6.86 -2.96 -13.64
N TRP A 239 -8.12 -3.13 -14.02
CA TRP A 239 -8.52 -3.78 -15.26
C TRP A 239 -9.26 -2.78 -16.14
N ALA A 240 -8.75 -2.57 -17.35
CA ALA A 240 -9.44 -1.78 -18.36
C ALA A 240 -10.39 -2.67 -19.17
N ALA A 241 -11.65 -2.26 -19.21
CA ALA A 241 -12.68 -2.81 -20.08
C ALA A 241 -13.73 -1.72 -20.37
N PRO A 242 -14.58 -1.88 -21.40
CA PRO A 242 -15.65 -0.92 -21.68
C PRO A 242 -16.57 -0.68 -20.46
N VAL A 243 -17.04 0.55 -20.30
CA VAL A 243 -18.06 0.89 -19.30
C VAL A 243 -19.30 0.01 -19.52
N GLY A 244 -19.83 -0.55 -18.43
CA GLY A 244 -20.95 -1.50 -18.48
C GLY A 244 -20.52 -2.96 -18.61
N THR A 245 -19.23 -3.29 -18.74
CA THR A 245 -18.77 -4.69 -18.69
C THR A 245 -19.11 -5.33 -17.34
N PRO A 246 -19.66 -6.56 -17.30
CA PRO A 246 -19.97 -7.26 -16.05
C PRO A 246 -18.72 -7.50 -15.18
N ILE A 247 -18.89 -7.31 -13.88
CA ILE A 247 -17.92 -7.64 -12.84
C ILE A 247 -18.45 -8.87 -12.10
N ALA A 248 -17.65 -9.93 -12.05
CA ALA A 248 -17.93 -11.16 -11.34
C ALA A 248 -17.21 -11.22 -9.99
N ALA A 249 -17.80 -11.90 -9.01
CA ALA A 249 -17.13 -12.22 -7.76
C ALA A 249 -15.94 -13.18 -8.00
N ALA A 250 -14.77 -12.82 -7.50
CA ALA A 250 -13.55 -13.61 -7.67
C ALA A 250 -13.59 -14.95 -6.93
N PHE A 251 -14.32 -14.99 -5.80
CA PHE A 251 -14.44 -16.12 -4.89
C PHE A 251 -15.84 -16.19 -4.29
N ASP A 252 -16.22 -17.38 -3.82
CA ASP A 252 -17.39 -17.58 -2.96
C ASP A 252 -17.31 -16.70 -1.72
N GLY A 253 -18.42 -16.08 -1.32
CA GLY A 253 -18.44 -15.21 -0.16
C GLY A 253 -19.80 -14.59 0.14
N GLU A 254 -19.77 -13.56 0.98
CA GLU A 254 -20.94 -12.76 1.35
C GLU A 254 -20.63 -11.28 1.17
N ILE A 255 -21.54 -10.54 0.53
CA ILE A 255 -21.41 -9.10 0.35
C ILE A 255 -21.55 -8.42 1.72
N THR A 256 -20.48 -7.80 2.19
CA THR A 256 -20.44 -7.09 3.47
C THR A 256 -20.65 -5.58 3.31
N PHE A 257 -20.49 -5.05 2.10
CA PHE A 257 -20.71 -3.65 1.79
C PHE A 257 -21.12 -3.48 0.32
N GLN A 258 -22.09 -2.60 0.07
CA GLN A 258 -22.49 -2.17 -1.27
C GLN A 258 -22.98 -0.72 -1.19
N GLY A 259 -22.27 0.21 -1.82
CA GLY A 259 -22.64 1.64 -1.77
C GLY A 259 -21.50 2.58 -2.17
N ASP A 260 -21.59 3.83 -1.72
CA ASP A 260 -20.56 4.85 -1.96
C ASP A 260 -19.32 4.60 -1.09
N GLY A 261 -18.19 4.31 -1.73
CA GLY A 261 -16.87 4.09 -1.13
C GLY A 261 -15.96 5.32 -1.16
N GLY A 262 -16.48 6.51 -1.42
CA GLY A 262 -15.73 7.76 -1.48
C GLY A 262 -14.81 7.80 -2.70
N SER A 263 -13.49 7.80 -2.48
CA SER A 263 -12.50 7.78 -3.58
C SER A 263 -12.63 6.54 -4.48
N TYR A 264 -13.14 5.43 -3.93
CA TYR A 264 -13.41 4.22 -4.70
C TYR A 264 -14.67 4.32 -5.57
N GLY A 265 -15.48 5.38 -5.43
CA GLY A 265 -16.78 5.47 -6.09
C GLY A 265 -17.73 4.38 -5.61
N ASN A 266 -18.58 3.88 -6.50
CA ASN A 266 -19.44 2.74 -6.18
C ASN A 266 -18.58 1.51 -5.89
N LEU A 267 -18.76 0.95 -4.70
CA LEU A 267 -17.92 -0.09 -4.12
C LEU A 267 -18.76 -1.27 -3.62
N VAL A 268 -18.32 -2.47 -3.97
CA VAL A 268 -18.75 -3.72 -3.35
C VAL A 268 -17.59 -4.33 -2.56
N LYS A 269 -17.85 -4.78 -1.33
CA LYS A 269 -16.91 -5.60 -0.56
C LYS A 269 -17.52 -6.97 -0.29
N ILE A 270 -16.70 -8.01 -0.41
CA ILE A 270 -17.11 -9.39 -0.22
C ILE A 270 -16.17 -10.03 0.80
N SER A 271 -16.73 -10.57 1.88
CA SER A 271 -16.00 -11.38 2.85
C SER A 271 -15.98 -12.83 2.40
N HIS A 272 -14.84 -13.48 2.60
CA HIS A 272 -14.57 -14.86 2.21
C HIS A 272 -14.06 -15.67 3.42
N PRO A 273 -14.04 -17.01 3.32
CA PRO A 273 -13.39 -17.85 4.32
C PRO A 273 -11.93 -17.43 4.59
N ASN A 274 -11.47 -17.74 5.81
CA ASN A 274 -10.12 -17.42 6.32
C ASN A 274 -9.83 -15.91 6.46
N GLY A 275 -10.85 -15.09 6.69
CA GLY A 275 -10.68 -13.66 6.96
C GLY A 275 -10.29 -12.82 5.75
N ARG A 276 -10.41 -13.36 4.53
CA ARG A 276 -10.08 -12.64 3.29
C ARG A 276 -11.25 -11.74 2.87
N GLU A 277 -10.94 -10.60 2.28
CA GLU A 277 -11.92 -9.67 1.70
C GLU A 277 -11.50 -9.31 0.27
N THR A 278 -12.45 -9.25 -0.66
CA THR A 278 -12.26 -8.62 -1.97
C THR A 278 -13.05 -7.33 -2.09
N ARG A 279 -12.53 -6.37 -2.85
CA ARG A 279 -13.12 -5.05 -3.07
C ARG A 279 -13.20 -4.76 -4.57
N TYR A 280 -14.36 -4.29 -5.02
CA TYR A 280 -14.64 -3.98 -6.43
C TYR A 280 -15.07 -2.53 -6.50
N ALA A 281 -14.21 -1.68 -7.05
CA ALA A 281 -14.36 -0.23 -7.04
C ALA A 281 -14.69 0.33 -8.43
N HIS A 282 -14.95 1.64 -8.46
CA HIS A 282 -15.19 2.44 -9.66
C HIS A 282 -16.37 1.96 -10.50
N MET A 283 -17.33 1.27 -9.87
CA MET A 283 -18.42 0.61 -10.58
C MET A 283 -19.40 1.65 -11.16
N LEU A 284 -20.02 1.36 -12.30
CA LEU A 284 -21.11 2.16 -12.86
C LEU A 284 -22.37 1.97 -12.02
N LYS A 285 -22.73 0.71 -11.79
CA LYS A 285 -23.93 0.30 -11.05
C LYS A 285 -23.76 -1.11 -10.48
N PHE A 286 -24.52 -1.43 -9.45
CA PHE A 286 -24.59 -2.76 -8.85
C PHE A 286 -25.51 -3.69 -9.64
N ALA A 287 -25.33 -5.00 -9.49
CA ALA A 287 -26.23 -5.97 -10.09
C ALA A 287 -27.60 -5.96 -9.38
N ILE A 288 -28.65 -6.35 -10.10
CA ILE A 288 -30.00 -6.44 -9.53
C ILE A 288 -30.05 -7.69 -8.63
N GLY A 289 -30.61 -7.54 -7.43
CA GLY A 289 -30.71 -8.65 -6.47
C GLY A 289 -29.44 -8.89 -5.65
N THR A 290 -28.40 -8.07 -5.82
CA THR A 290 -27.24 -8.05 -4.92
C THR A 290 -27.39 -6.95 -3.88
N GLY A 291 -27.00 -7.26 -2.64
CA GLY A 291 -27.01 -6.32 -1.52
C GLY A 291 -26.21 -6.86 -0.34
N VAL A 292 -26.07 -6.06 0.71
CA VAL A 292 -25.41 -6.49 1.94
C VAL A 292 -26.14 -7.71 2.52
N GLY A 293 -25.38 -8.75 2.87
CA GLY A 293 -25.87 -10.05 3.35
C GLY A 293 -26.13 -11.08 2.25
N THR A 294 -26.05 -10.70 0.96
CA THR A 294 -26.19 -11.65 -0.15
C THR A 294 -24.97 -12.56 -0.24
N ARG A 295 -25.19 -13.88 -0.22
CA ARG A 295 -24.16 -14.87 -0.56
C ARG A 295 -23.98 -14.96 -2.07
N VAL A 296 -22.73 -14.97 -2.51
CA VAL A 296 -22.35 -15.07 -3.91
C VAL A 296 -21.39 -16.23 -4.11
N LYS A 297 -21.44 -16.82 -5.30
CA LYS A 297 -20.48 -17.79 -5.82
C LYS A 297 -19.45 -17.11 -6.69
N ALA A 298 -18.26 -17.70 -6.78
CA ALA A 298 -17.27 -17.28 -7.75
C ALA A 298 -17.89 -17.30 -9.16
N GLY A 299 -17.78 -16.18 -9.90
CA GLY A 299 -18.41 -16.01 -11.21
C GLY A 299 -19.76 -15.29 -11.19
N ASP A 300 -20.42 -15.15 -10.04
CA ASP A 300 -21.68 -14.39 -9.97
C ASP A 300 -21.46 -12.91 -10.27
N VAL A 301 -22.31 -12.34 -11.11
CA VAL A 301 -22.23 -10.91 -11.48
C VAL A 301 -22.69 -10.05 -10.30
N ILE A 302 -21.79 -9.20 -9.82
CA ILE A 302 -22.01 -8.30 -8.67
C ILE A 302 -22.20 -6.83 -9.07
N GLY A 303 -21.93 -6.51 -10.33
CA GLY A 303 -22.23 -5.21 -10.92
C GLY A 303 -21.47 -4.99 -12.21
N TYR A 304 -21.25 -3.73 -12.56
CA TYR A 304 -20.74 -3.36 -13.88
C TYR A 304 -19.68 -2.28 -13.79
N ILE A 305 -18.66 -2.36 -14.65
CA ILE A 305 -17.55 -1.41 -14.74
C ILE A 305 -18.06 0.00 -15.03
N GLY A 306 -17.44 0.99 -14.40
CA GLY A 306 -17.65 2.40 -14.66
C GLY A 306 -16.36 3.19 -14.43
N THR A 307 -16.52 4.48 -14.12
CA THR A 307 -15.42 5.39 -13.78
C THR A 307 -15.81 6.28 -12.59
N THR A 308 -16.58 5.74 -11.65
CA THR A 308 -17.02 6.51 -10.47
C THR A 308 -15.88 6.70 -9.46
N GLY A 309 -15.97 7.75 -8.64
CA GLY A 309 -14.89 8.11 -7.71
C GLY A 309 -13.68 8.71 -8.42
N LEU A 310 -12.47 8.45 -7.90
CA LEU A 310 -11.21 8.92 -8.48
C LEU A 310 -10.65 7.87 -9.45
N SER A 311 -11.13 7.90 -10.70
CA SER A 311 -10.75 7.00 -11.79
C SER A 311 -10.28 7.80 -13.02
N THR A 312 -9.43 7.21 -13.86
CA THR A 312 -8.90 7.79 -15.12
C THR A 312 -9.16 6.90 -16.29
#